data_AF-A0A418PK73-F1
#
_entry.id   AF-A0A418PK73-F1
#
_cell.length_a   1.000
_cell.length_b   1.000
_cell.length_c   1.000
_cell.angle_alpha   90.00
_cell.angle_beta   90.00
_cell.angle_gamma   90.00
#
_symmetry.space_group_name_H-M   'P 1'
#
loop_
_entity.id
_entity.type
_entity.pdbx_description
1 polymer ?
#
loop_
_entity_poly.entity_id
_entity_poly.type
_entity_poly.pdbx_seq_one_letter_code
_entity_poly.pdbx_strand_id
1 'polypeptide(L)'
;MYRNVRVIPKQLLQQLYIEKQWSVRDVADYFQCSVDTIMRRMKAYDIERRPLKKEINMVHVQALYETGKWSLHSLAKRYDVSITTMANRLKEYGLVCQQSNKNVSIDVVRICRSYKSGNSTDAIARMYGISRWKVHHVLRHMGNCLLPKVRKPMRVEEMAYLYIHHHMSTDDIGLAYGIRGSTVAMYLREQGIEIRANTLDLDENKIKKLRAQGYGVAKIAQVMGCSTSAVRKRLAMKKYISP
;
A
#
# COMPACT_ATOMS: atom_id res chain seq x y z
N MET A 1 -40.87 -13.10 7.89
CA MET A 1 -39.40 -12.91 7.91
C MET A 1 -38.74 -14.20 8.40
N TYR A 2 -38.05 -14.94 7.53
CA TYR A 2 -37.39 -16.20 7.89
C TYR A 2 -36.13 -15.92 8.72
N ARG A 3 -36.25 -15.94 10.05
CA ARG A 3 -35.17 -15.65 11.02
C ARG A 3 -34.29 -16.86 11.38
N ASN A 4 -34.33 -17.94 10.58
CA ASN A 4 -33.60 -19.18 10.89
C ASN A 4 -32.68 -19.57 9.73
N VAL A 5 -31.41 -19.15 9.80
CA VAL A 5 -30.33 -19.47 8.84
C VAL A 5 -30.11 -21.00 8.69
N ARG A 6 -30.67 -21.80 9.60
CA ARG A 6 -30.58 -23.27 9.59
C ARG A 6 -31.37 -23.93 8.45
N VAL A 7 -32.38 -23.27 7.86
CA VAL A 7 -33.19 -23.87 6.78
C VAL A 7 -33.37 -22.86 5.64
N ILE A 8 -32.53 -22.96 4.62
CA ILE A 8 -32.71 -22.24 3.34
C ILE A 8 -33.53 -23.15 2.41
N PRO A 9 -34.79 -22.82 2.07
CA PRO A 9 -35.63 -23.67 1.23
C PRO A 9 -35.08 -23.76 -0.20
N LYS A 10 -35.04 -24.98 -0.78
CA LYS A 10 -34.57 -25.21 -2.16
C LYS A 10 -35.32 -24.35 -3.18
N GLN A 11 -36.65 -24.32 -3.11
CA GLN A 11 -37.50 -23.58 -4.05
C GLN A 11 -37.21 -22.07 -4.02
N LEU A 12 -37.09 -21.49 -2.82
CA LEU A 12 -36.80 -20.06 -2.67
C LEU A 12 -35.38 -19.71 -3.14
N LEU A 13 -34.40 -20.56 -2.85
CA LEU A 13 -33.03 -20.39 -3.35
C LEU A 13 -32.98 -20.46 -4.88
N GLN A 14 -33.72 -21.41 -5.47
CA GLN A 14 -33.83 -21.56 -6.93
C GLN A 14 -34.52 -20.37 -7.58
N GLN A 15 -35.60 -19.87 -7.00
CA GLN A 15 -36.31 -18.68 -7.48
C GLN A 15 -35.42 -17.44 -7.44
N LEU A 16 -34.76 -17.17 -6.31
CA LEU A 16 -33.90 -15.98 -6.15
C LEU A 16 -32.68 -16.05 -7.08
N TYR A 17 -32.04 -17.22 -7.16
CA TYR A 17 -30.86 -17.39 -7.99
C TYR A 17 -31.23 -17.50 -9.47
N ILE A 18 -32.00 -18.49 -9.91
CA ILE A 18 -32.24 -18.77 -11.34
C ILE A 18 -33.22 -17.78 -11.97
N GLU A 19 -34.41 -17.61 -11.40
CA GLU A 19 -35.47 -16.81 -12.02
C GLU A 19 -35.20 -15.31 -11.88
N LYS A 20 -34.85 -14.86 -10.67
CA LYS A 20 -34.58 -13.44 -10.40
C LYS A 20 -33.14 -13.01 -10.70
N GLN A 21 -32.26 -13.93 -11.10
CA GLN A 21 -30.87 -13.65 -11.50
C GLN A 21 -30.02 -12.95 -10.42
N TRP A 22 -30.35 -13.09 -9.13
CA TRP A 22 -29.57 -12.47 -8.06
C TRP A 22 -28.18 -13.08 -7.97
N SER A 23 -27.18 -12.27 -7.57
CA SER A 23 -25.84 -12.80 -7.32
C SER A 23 -25.86 -13.66 -6.05
N VAL A 24 -24.90 -14.58 -5.91
CA VAL A 24 -24.77 -15.40 -4.69
C VAL A 24 -24.61 -14.51 -3.45
N ARG A 25 -24.02 -13.32 -3.60
CA ARG A 25 -23.88 -12.33 -2.53
C ARG A 25 -25.23 -11.71 -2.15
N ASP A 26 -26.02 -11.26 -3.12
CA ASP A 26 -27.34 -10.67 -2.85
C ASP A 26 -28.28 -11.69 -2.19
N VAL A 27 -28.20 -12.96 -2.63
CA VAL A 27 -28.91 -14.08 -1.99
C VAL A 27 -28.42 -14.29 -0.56
N ALA A 28 -27.11 -14.24 -0.32
CA ALA A 28 -26.54 -14.39 1.02
C ALA A 28 -26.97 -13.25 1.95
N ASP A 29 -27.01 -12.01 1.46
CA ASP A 29 -27.46 -10.84 2.19
C ASP A 29 -28.96 -10.94 2.53
N TYR A 30 -29.79 -11.42 1.60
CA TYR A 30 -31.21 -11.66 1.82
C TYR A 30 -31.50 -12.69 2.91
N PHE A 31 -30.75 -13.80 2.91
CA PHE A 31 -30.84 -14.83 3.95
C PHE A 31 -30.04 -14.49 5.21
N GLN A 32 -29.34 -13.35 5.24
CA GLN A 32 -28.45 -12.91 6.32
C GLN A 32 -27.45 -14.00 6.74
N CYS A 33 -26.80 -14.61 5.74
CA CYS A 33 -25.85 -15.70 5.93
C CYS A 33 -24.58 -15.49 5.10
N SER A 34 -23.57 -16.32 5.30
CA SER A 34 -22.35 -16.24 4.48
C SER A 34 -22.58 -16.76 3.06
N VAL A 35 -21.83 -16.22 2.11
CA VAL A 35 -21.77 -16.73 0.72
C VAL A 35 -21.47 -18.23 0.71
N ASP A 36 -20.55 -18.70 1.56
CA ASP A 36 -20.22 -20.12 1.69
C ASP A 36 -21.40 -20.99 2.11
N THR A 37 -22.30 -20.45 2.95
CA THR A 37 -23.52 -21.16 3.36
C THR A 37 -24.45 -21.35 2.17
N ILE A 38 -24.66 -20.31 1.36
CA ILE A 38 -25.42 -20.41 0.11
C ILE A 38 -24.76 -21.40 -0.84
N MET A 39 -23.44 -21.32 -1.04
CA MET A 39 -22.73 -22.23 -1.95
C MET A 39 -22.81 -23.69 -1.51
N ARG A 40 -22.74 -23.97 -0.20
CA ARG A 40 -22.94 -25.32 0.35
C ARG A 40 -24.35 -25.84 0.10
N ARG A 41 -25.37 -24.98 0.24
CA ARG A 41 -26.77 -25.33 -0.03
C ARG A 41 -27.05 -25.53 -1.51
N MET A 42 -26.50 -24.68 -2.38
CA MET A 42 -26.56 -24.88 -3.83
C MET A 42 -25.99 -26.24 -4.22
N LYS A 43 -24.83 -26.62 -3.66
CA LYS A 43 -24.25 -27.95 -3.88
C LYS A 43 -25.12 -29.09 -3.34
N ALA A 44 -25.68 -28.93 -2.15
CA ALA A 44 -26.55 -29.95 -1.54
C ALA A 44 -27.88 -30.15 -2.29
N TYR A 45 -28.38 -29.12 -2.96
CA TYR A 45 -29.63 -29.15 -3.74
C TYR A 45 -29.42 -29.38 -5.24
N ASP A 46 -28.18 -29.56 -5.67
CA ASP A 46 -27.75 -29.73 -7.05
C ASP A 46 -28.16 -28.56 -7.96
N ILE A 47 -27.99 -27.33 -7.45
CA ILE A 47 -28.21 -26.11 -8.21
C ILE A 47 -26.89 -25.71 -8.87
N GLU A 48 -26.82 -25.85 -10.20
CA GLU A 48 -25.65 -25.47 -10.98
C GLU A 48 -25.36 -23.97 -10.87
N ARG A 49 -24.07 -23.63 -10.93
CA ARG A 49 -23.65 -22.23 -10.97
C ARG A 49 -23.85 -21.68 -12.36
N ARG A 50 -24.41 -20.48 -12.44
CA ARG A 50 -24.39 -19.70 -13.68
C ARG A 50 -22.95 -19.52 -14.15
N PRO A 51 -22.68 -19.68 -15.46
CA PRO A 51 -21.35 -19.45 -15.99
C PRO A 51 -20.93 -18.01 -15.69
N LEU A 52 -19.79 -17.85 -14.98
CA LEU A 52 -19.19 -16.52 -14.74
C LEU A 52 -18.62 -15.89 -16.02
N LYS A 53 -18.61 -16.64 -17.13
CA LYS A 53 -18.02 -16.23 -18.39
C LYS A 53 -18.98 -15.27 -19.10
N LYS A 54 -18.78 -13.96 -18.92
CA LYS A 54 -19.31 -12.94 -19.84
C LYS A 54 -18.95 -13.37 -21.27
N GLU A 55 -19.94 -13.40 -22.15
CA GLU A 55 -19.70 -13.68 -23.56
C GLU A 55 -18.95 -12.50 -24.16
N ILE A 56 -17.74 -12.77 -24.64
CA ILE A 56 -16.87 -11.80 -25.28
C ILE A 56 -16.60 -12.34 -26.68
N ASN A 57 -16.87 -11.53 -27.70
CA ASN A 57 -16.52 -11.89 -29.07
C ASN A 57 -15.00 -11.84 -29.24
N MET A 58 -14.37 -13.01 -29.10
CA MET A 58 -12.91 -13.13 -29.12
C MET A 58 -12.30 -12.88 -30.50
N VAL A 59 -13.05 -13.12 -31.58
CA VAL A 59 -12.62 -12.79 -32.95
C VAL A 59 -12.45 -11.27 -33.10
N HIS A 60 -13.37 -10.48 -32.54
CA HIS A 60 -13.25 -9.03 -32.53
C HIS A 60 -12.14 -8.54 -31.59
N VAL A 61 -11.98 -9.15 -30.41
CA VAL A 61 -10.86 -8.85 -29.51
C VAL A 61 -9.50 -9.11 -30.18
N GLN A 62 -9.37 -10.24 -30.90
CA GLN A 62 -8.18 -10.61 -31.65
C GLN A 62 -7.85 -9.57 -32.71
N ALA A 63 -8.81 -9.22 -33.57
CA ALA A 63 -8.61 -8.20 -34.60
C ALA A 63 -8.15 -6.86 -34.01
N LEU A 64 -8.75 -6.42 -32.91
CA LEU A 64 -8.32 -5.20 -32.21
C LEU A 64 -6.92 -5.31 -31.61
N TYR A 65 -6.57 -6.47 -31.04
CA TYR A 65 -5.26 -6.71 -30.44
C TYR A 65 -4.14 -6.78 -31.50
N GLU A 66 -4.38 -7.45 -32.63
CA GLU A 66 -3.44 -7.59 -33.75
C GLU A 66 -3.14 -6.27 -34.46
N THR A 67 -4.09 -5.31 -34.45
CA THR A 67 -3.82 -3.96 -34.99
C THR A 67 -2.74 -3.19 -34.19
N GLY A 68 -2.35 -3.67 -33.01
CA GLY A 68 -1.31 -3.07 -32.16
C GLY A 68 -1.70 -1.74 -31.49
N LYS A 69 -2.87 -1.18 -31.82
CA LYS A 69 -3.39 0.08 -31.26
C LYS A 69 -4.07 -0.10 -29.90
N TRP A 70 -4.42 -1.33 -29.54
CA TRP A 70 -5.18 -1.63 -28.33
C TRP A 70 -4.32 -2.36 -27.30
N SER A 71 -4.09 -1.69 -26.17
CA SER A 71 -3.51 -2.31 -24.99
C SER A 71 -4.48 -3.30 -24.33
N LEU A 72 -3.95 -4.25 -23.56
CA LEU A 72 -4.75 -5.14 -22.72
C LEU A 72 -5.68 -4.37 -21.77
N HIS A 73 -5.23 -3.23 -21.25
CA HIS A 73 -6.01 -2.37 -20.36
C HIS A 73 -7.20 -1.72 -21.07
N SER A 74 -7.00 -1.20 -22.28
CA SER A 74 -8.08 -0.59 -23.07
C SER A 74 -9.08 -1.62 -23.58
N LEU A 75 -8.64 -2.84 -23.90
CA LEU A 75 -9.54 -3.96 -24.19
C LEU A 75 -10.37 -4.35 -22.98
N ALA A 76 -9.75 -4.54 -21.81
CA ALA A 76 -10.44 -4.88 -20.58
C ALA A 76 -11.52 -3.85 -20.22
N LYS A 77 -11.21 -2.56 -20.34
CA LYS A 77 -12.16 -1.47 -20.13
C LYS A 77 -13.31 -1.48 -21.15
N ARG A 78 -13.02 -1.71 -22.44
CA ARG A 78 -14.04 -1.71 -23.50
C ARG A 78 -15.05 -2.84 -23.35
N TYR A 79 -14.60 -4.01 -22.92
CA TYR A 79 -15.46 -5.18 -22.71
C TYR A 79 -16.00 -5.28 -21.28
N ASP A 80 -15.68 -4.29 -20.43
CA ASP A 80 -16.09 -4.22 -19.03
C ASP A 80 -15.79 -5.53 -18.30
N VAL A 81 -14.51 -5.89 -18.33
CA VAL A 81 -13.93 -7.03 -17.61
C VAL A 81 -12.62 -6.63 -16.97
N SER A 82 -12.18 -7.41 -15.99
CA SER A 82 -10.86 -7.19 -15.40
C SER A 82 -9.73 -7.46 -16.41
N ILE A 83 -8.58 -6.81 -16.20
CA ILE A 83 -7.36 -6.99 -17.00
C ILE A 83 -6.93 -8.47 -16.99
N THR A 84 -7.04 -9.14 -15.84
CA THR A 84 -6.71 -10.57 -15.69
C THR A 84 -7.69 -11.45 -16.44
N THR A 85 -8.99 -11.13 -16.44
CA THR A 85 -9.99 -11.84 -17.26
C THR A 85 -9.64 -11.71 -18.74
N MET A 86 -9.36 -10.50 -19.23
CA MET A 86 -8.99 -10.29 -20.64
C MET A 86 -7.69 -11.02 -21.00
N ALA A 87 -6.68 -11.01 -20.11
CA ALA A 87 -5.42 -11.72 -20.32
C ALA A 87 -5.63 -13.23 -20.44
N ASN A 88 -6.44 -13.80 -19.54
CA ASN A 88 -6.76 -15.22 -19.55
C ASN A 88 -7.54 -15.60 -20.82
N ARG A 89 -8.47 -14.75 -21.29
CA ARG A 89 -9.21 -15.01 -22.53
C ARG A 89 -8.32 -14.97 -23.76
N LEU A 90 -7.43 -14.00 -23.87
CA LEU A 90 -6.43 -13.97 -24.94
C LEU A 90 -5.54 -15.22 -24.90
N LYS A 91 -5.11 -15.65 -23.71
CA LYS A 91 -4.33 -16.89 -23.52
C LYS A 91 -5.12 -18.14 -23.93
N GLU A 92 -6.38 -18.27 -23.53
CA GLU A 92 -7.29 -19.36 -23.95
C GLU A 92 -7.44 -19.39 -25.48
N TYR A 93 -7.42 -18.24 -26.13
CA TYR A 93 -7.52 -18.08 -27.59
C TYR A 93 -6.17 -18.21 -28.33
N GLY A 94 -5.09 -18.58 -27.64
CA GLY A 94 -3.76 -18.74 -28.24
C GLY A 94 -3.02 -17.43 -28.53
N LEU A 95 -3.61 -16.29 -28.20
CA LEU A 95 -2.98 -14.97 -28.31
C LEU A 95 -2.09 -14.80 -27.08
N VAL A 96 -0.80 -15.09 -27.24
CA VAL A 96 0.19 -14.86 -26.20
C VAL A 96 0.08 -13.39 -25.80
N CYS A 97 -0.41 -13.15 -24.59
CA CYS A 97 -0.27 -11.84 -23.98
C CYS A 97 1.22 -11.56 -24.04
N GLN A 98 1.61 -10.60 -24.87
CA GLN A 98 2.86 -9.90 -24.73
C GLN A 98 2.70 -9.18 -23.38
N GLN A 99 2.88 -9.92 -22.28
CA GLN A 99 3.51 -9.31 -21.13
C GLN A 99 4.64 -8.52 -21.74
N SER A 100 4.68 -7.23 -21.49
CA SER A 100 5.77 -6.37 -21.89
C SER A 100 7.05 -6.76 -21.14
N ASN A 101 7.38 -8.05 -21.11
CA ASN A 101 8.73 -8.52 -21.17
C ASN A 101 9.18 -8.23 -22.60
N LYS A 102 9.48 -6.95 -22.89
CA LYS A 102 10.74 -6.74 -23.60
C LYS A 102 11.75 -7.46 -22.72
N ASN A 103 12.03 -8.72 -23.03
CA ASN A 103 13.22 -9.41 -22.56
C ASN A 103 14.36 -8.67 -23.24
N VAL A 104 14.63 -7.45 -22.73
CA VAL A 104 15.93 -6.85 -22.89
C VAL A 104 16.85 -7.92 -22.38
N SER A 105 17.67 -8.49 -23.27
CA SER A 105 18.68 -9.45 -22.87
C SER A 105 19.54 -8.74 -21.81
N ILE A 106 19.33 -9.12 -20.55
CA ILE A 106 20.00 -8.49 -19.43
C ILE A 106 21.32 -9.23 -19.25
N ASP A 107 22.40 -8.55 -19.62
CA ASP A 107 23.75 -9.03 -19.33
C ASP A 107 24.03 -8.84 -17.82
N VAL A 108 23.73 -9.89 -17.06
CA VAL A 108 23.91 -9.94 -15.61
C VAL A 108 25.36 -9.70 -15.20
N VAL A 109 26.32 -10.17 -16.01
CA VAL A 109 27.76 -10.02 -15.73
C VAL A 109 28.15 -8.55 -15.85
N ARG A 110 27.66 -7.84 -16.86
CA ARG A 110 27.92 -6.40 -17.04
C ARG A 110 27.25 -5.54 -15.97
N ILE A 111 26.05 -5.89 -15.50
CA ILE A 111 25.41 -5.21 -14.36
C ILE A 111 26.27 -5.34 -13.10
N CYS A 112 26.71 -6.55 -12.77
CA CYS A 112 27.55 -6.81 -11.61
C CYS A 112 28.90 -6.09 -11.70
N ARG A 113 29.54 -6.09 -12.89
CA ARG A 113 30.81 -5.38 -13.13
C ARG A 113 30.65 -3.87 -12.96
N SER A 114 29.58 -3.30 -13.51
CA SER A 114 29.28 -1.86 -13.40
C SER A 114 29.01 -1.44 -11.96
N TYR A 115 28.35 -2.31 -11.18
CA TYR A 115 28.13 -2.07 -9.77
C TYR A 115 29.43 -2.13 -8.95
N LYS A 116 30.30 -3.13 -9.22
CA LYS A 116 31.61 -3.26 -8.58
C LYS A 116 32.57 -2.11 -8.90
N SER A 117 32.43 -1.46 -10.06
CA SER A 117 33.20 -0.25 -10.42
C SER A 117 32.68 1.04 -9.75
N GLY A 118 31.69 0.96 -8.86
CA GLY A 118 31.20 2.09 -8.07
C GLY A 118 29.99 2.82 -8.66
N ASN A 119 29.39 2.34 -9.76
CA ASN A 119 28.19 2.95 -10.30
C ASN A 119 26.98 2.72 -9.38
N SER A 120 26.16 3.76 -9.21
CA SER A 120 24.89 3.64 -8.50
C SER A 120 23.89 2.76 -9.26
N THR A 121 22.96 2.12 -8.54
CA THR A 121 21.91 1.32 -9.17
C THR A 121 21.02 2.13 -10.12
N ASP A 122 20.91 3.43 -9.89
CA ASP A 122 20.17 4.37 -10.73
C ASP A 122 20.92 4.70 -12.04
N ALA A 123 22.24 4.87 -11.96
CA ALA A 123 23.08 5.04 -13.16
C ALA A 123 23.06 3.78 -14.03
N ILE A 124 23.16 2.59 -13.42
CA ILE A 124 23.09 1.30 -14.12
C ILE A 124 21.71 1.12 -14.77
N ALA A 125 20.61 1.44 -14.06
CA ALA A 125 19.26 1.35 -14.62
C ALA A 125 19.09 2.17 -15.91
N ARG A 126 19.60 3.41 -15.91
CA ARG A 126 19.58 4.29 -17.09
C ARG A 126 20.46 3.76 -18.22
N MET A 127 21.67 3.30 -17.90
CA MET A 127 22.64 2.80 -18.87
C MET A 127 22.13 1.59 -19.66
N TYR A 128 21.41 0.69 -18.99
CA TYR A 128 20.91 -0.55 -19.59
C TYR A 128 19.42 -0.49 -19.98
N GLY A 129 18.74 0.65 -19.80
CA GLY A 129 17.32 0.80 -20.14
C GLY A 129 16.38 -0.13 -19.36
N ILE A 130 16.76 -0.49 -18.12
CA ILE A 130 16.00 -1.38 -17.25
C ILE A 130 15.54 -0.67 -15.99
N SER A 131 14.52 -1.21 -15.33
CA SER A 131 14.04 -0.62 -14.07
C SER A 131 15.08 -0.76 -12.95
N ARG A 132 15.12 0.25 -12.07
CA ARG A 132 15.97 0.23 -10.86
C ARG A 132 15.73 -1.02 -10.03
N TRP A 133 14.46 -1.45 -9.91
CA TRP A 133 14.11 -2.68 -9.22
C TRP A 133 14.75 -3.92 -9.85
N LYS A 134 14.79 -4.01 -11.18
CA LYS A 134 15.41 -5.15 -11.88
C LYS A 134 16.92 -5.20 -11.64
N VAL A 135 17.60 -4.05 -11.60
CA VAL A 135 19.02 -3.96 -11.20
C VAL A 135 19.21 -4.48 -9.77
N HIS A 136 18.39 -4.01 -8.82
CA HIS A 136 18.42 -4.49 -7.43
C HIS A 136 18.18 -5.99 -7.31
N HIS A 137 17.21 -6.51 -8.07
CA HIS A 137 16.89 -7.93 -8.12
C HIS A 137 18.06 -8.77 -8.62
N VAL A 138 18.69 -8.36 -9.73
CA VAL A 138 19.89 -9.04 -10.27
C VAL A 138 21.04 -9.03 -9.26
N LEU A 139 21.33 -7.89 -8.63
CA LEU A 139 22.44 -7.79 -7.67
C LEU A 139 22.20 -8.67 -6.42
N ARG A 140 20.97 -8.71 -5.91
CA ARG A 140 20.60 -9.59 -4.77
C ARG A 140 20.71 -11.06 -5.12
N HIS A 141 20.20 -11.48 -6.28
CA HIS A 141 20.26 -12.89 -6.71
C HIS A 141 21.68 -13.36 -7.01
N MET A 142 22.58 -12.47 -7.43
CA MET A 142 23.99 -12.78 -7.68
C MET A 142 24.86 -12.76 -6.42
N GLY A 143 24.25 -12.65 -5.23
CA GLY A 143 24.98 -12.65 -3.95
C GLY A 143 25.84 -11.40 -3.74
N ASN A 144 25.75 -10.39 -4.62
CA ASN A 144 26.33 -9.09 -4.35
C ASN A 144 25.41 -8.39 -3.35
N CYS A 145 25.62 -8.65 -2.06
CA CYS A 145 25.10 -7.81 -1.00
C CYS A 145 25.46 -6.37 -1.38
N LEU A 146 24.44 -5.58 -1.72
CA LEU A 146 24.59 -4.17 -2.08
C LEU A 146 25.55 -3.57 -1.05
N LEU A 147 26.74 -3.15 -1.51
CA LEU A 147 27.78 -2.67 -0.62
C LEU A 147 27.10 -1.68 0.33
N PRO A 148 27.20 -1.88 1.66
CA PRO A 148 26.63 -0.94 2.60
C PRO A 148 27.17 0.41 2.20
N LYS A 149 26.24 1.33 1.86
CA LYS A 149 26.54 2.68 1.41
C LYS A 149 27.64 3.19 2.34
N VAL A 150 28.86 3.40 1.84
CA VAL A 150 30.03 3.76 2.67
C VAL A 150 29.57 4.91 3.55
N ARG A 151 29.29 4.61 4.82
CA ARG A 151 28.82 5.60 5.79
C ARG A 151 30.05 6.48 5.98
N LYS A 152 29.99 7.75 5.57
CA LYS A 152 31.04 8.69 5.96
C LYS A 152 31.22 8.54 7.47
N PRO A 153 32.45 8.43 8.00
CA PRO A 153 32.68 8.43 9.43
C PRO A 153 32.12 9.76 9.94
N MET A 154 30.98 9.67 10.59
CA MET A 154 30.22 10.81 11.06
C MET A 154 30.54 10.97 12.53
N ARG A 155 30.69 12.21 13.00
CA ARG A 155 31.05 12.51 14.41
C ARG A 155 29.83 12.27 15.31
N VAL A 156 29.47 11.01 15.50
CA VAL A 156 28.30 10.60 16.27
C VAL A 156 28.47 10.99 17.74
N GLU A 157 29.70 10.99 18.26
CA GLU A 157 30.05 11.42 19.61
C GLU A 157 29.74 12.91 19.83
N GLU A 158 30.04 13.76 18.83
CA GLU A 158 29.75 15.19 18.87
C GLU A 158 28.23 15.45 18.84
N MET A 159 27.49 14.69 18.02
CA MET A 159 26.02 14.75 18.00
C MET A 159 25.40 14.33 19.34
N ALA A 160 25.93 13.28 19.98
CA ALA A 160 25.52 12.86 21.30
C ALA A 160 25.79 13.95 22.35
N TYR A 161 26.96 14.59 22.28
CA TYR A 161 27.32 15.70 23.17
C TYR A 161 26.36 16.90 23.02
N LEU A 162 26.08 17.33 21.77
CA LEU A 162 25.13 18.41 21.49
C LEU A 162 23.70 18.09 21.95
N TYR A 163 23.31 16.83 21.86
CA TYR A 163 22.00 16.37 22.30
C TYR A 163 21.84 16.34 23.83
N ILE A 164 22.85 15.81 24.54
CA ILE A 164 22.82 15.60 25.99
C ILE A 164 23.13 16.90 26.74
N HIS A 165 24.21 17.60 26.37
CA HIS A 165 24.73 18.75 27.14
C HIS A 165 24.18 20.09 26.65
N HIS A 166 23.97 20.26 25.35
CA HIS A 166 23.43 21.50 24.78
C HIS A 166 21.92 21.44 24.53
N HIS A 167 21.27 20.31 24.84
CA HIS A 167 19.84 20.09 24.70
C HIS A 167 19.27 20.37 23.29
N MET A 168 20.10 20.39 22.26
CA MET A 168 19.67 20.66 20.88
C MET A 168 18.72 19.57 20.37
N SER A 169 17.76 19.95 19.51
CA SER A 169 16.85 18.98 18.91
C SER A 169 17.57 18.14 17.86
N THR A 170 17.06 16.94 17.57
CA THR A 170 17.61 16.10 16.51
C THR A 170 17.53 16.77 15.14
N ASP A 171 16.56 17.66 14.93
CA ASP A 171 16.40 18.40 13.68
C ASP A 171 17.43 19.53 13.56
N ASP A 172 17.74 20.26 14.64
CA ASP A 172 18.77 21.31 14.64
C ASP A 172 20.17 20.71 14.45
N ILE A 173 20.45 19.58 15.13
CA ILE A 173 21.68 18.81 14.91
C ILE A 173 21.72 18.31 13.46
N GLY A 174 20.59 17.83 12.92
CA GLY A 174 20.51 17.39 11.54
C GLY A 174 20.86 18.51 10.55
N LEU A 175 20.30 19.70 10.77
CA LEU A 175 20.55 20.89 9.97
C LEU A 175 22.04 21.28 9.98
N ALA A 176 22.66 21.29 11.16
CA ALA A 176 24.08 21.63 11.31
C ALA A 176 25.02 20.68 10.56
N TYR A 177 24.64 19.41 10.41
CA TYR A 177 25.45 18.38 9.74
C TYR A 177 24.95 17.99 8.35
N GLY A 178 23.94 18.69 7.81
CA GLY A 178 23.39 18.43 6.48
C GLY A 178 22.71 17.06 6.35
N ILE A 179 22.17 16.52 7.44
CA ILE A 179 21.44 15.25 7.48
C ILE A 179 20.03 15.44 8.02
N ARG A 180 19.15 14.47 7.77
CA ARG A 180 17.81 14.52 8.36
C ARG A 180 17.90 14.26 9.87
N GLY A 181 17.09 14.97 10.67
CA GLY A 181 17.05 14.73 12.11
C GLY A 181 16.61 13.30 12.48
N SER A 182 15.84 12.64 11.62
CA SER A 182 15.55 11.19 11.75
C SER A 182 16.81 10.32 11.71
N THR A 183 17.83 10.72 10.95
CA THR A 183 19.12 10.04 10.86
C THR A 183 19.95 10.30 12.11
N VAL A 184 19.94 11.53 12.63
CA VAL A 184 20.55 11.85 13.95
C VAL A 184 19.92 10.98 15.05
N ALA A 185 18.59 10.89 15.09
CA ALA A 185 17.88 10.06 16.05
C ALA A 185 18.24 8.57 15.94
N MET A 186 18.50 8.08 14.72
CA MET A 186 19.01 6.72 14.51
C MET A 186 20.41 6.55 15.13
N TYR A 187 21.33 7.47 14.88
CA TYR A 187 22.69 7.40 15.44
C TYR A 187 22.72 7.48 16.96
N LEU A 188 21.91 8.37 17.55
CA LEU A 188 21.76 8.45 19.01
C LEU A 188 21.22 7.14 19.59
N ARG A 189 20.24 6.49 18.96
CA ARG A 189 19.76 5.16 19.38
C ARG A 189 20.79 4.06 19.21
N GLU A 190 21.58 4.08 18.14
CA GLU A 190 22.70 3.14 17.93
C GLU A 190 23.75 3.27 19.06
N GLN A 191 23.88 4.46 19.67
CA GLN A 191 24.71 4.71 20.86
C GLN A 191 24.01 4.43 22.20
N GLY A 192 22.78 3.89 22.18
CA GLY A 192 22.00 3.63 23.40
C GLY A 192 21.39 4.88 24.05
N ILE A 193 21.37 6.03 23.38
CA ILE A 193 20.77 7.27 23.90
C ILE A 193 19.27 7.27 23.60
N GLU A 194 18.46 7.37 24.66
CA GLU A 194 17.01 7.51 24.53
C GLU A 194 16.63 8.88 23.95
N ILE A 195 15.77 8.87 22.94
CA ILE A 195 15.29 10.09 22.30
C ILE A 195 14.16 10.68 23.16
N ARG A 196 14.40 11.88 23.69
CA ARG A 196 13.39 12.75 24.33
C ARG A 196 12.12 12.76 23.51
N ALA A 197 11.01 12.36 24.14
CA ALA A 197 9.71 12.44 23.51
C ALA A 197 9.43 13.90 23.13
N ASN A 198 8.89 14.13 21.94
CA ASN A 198 8.41 15.45 21.51
C ASN A 198 7.09 15.76 22.23
N THR A 199 7.15 15.87 23.55
CA THR A 199 6.05 16.31 24.39
C THR A 199 6.23 17.81 24.57
N LEU A 200 5.60 18.59 23.68
CA LEU A 200 5.41 20.00 23.94
C LEU A 200 4.64 20.13 25.26
N ASP A 201 5.28 20.69 26.27
CA ASP A 201 4.64 21.02 27.54
C ASP A 201 3.63 22.15 27.26
N LEU A 202 2.36 21.78 27.28
CA LEU A 202 1.26 22.65 26.91
C LEU A 202 0.29 22.64 28.08
N ASP A 203 0.09 23.81 28.70
CA ASP A 203 -0.88 23.99 29.77
C ASP A 203 -2.29 23.60 29.28
N GLU A 204 -2.73 22.43 29.70
CA GLU A 204 -4.04 21.88 29.33
C GLU A 204 -5.20 22.71 29.86
N ASN A 205 -5.02 23.34 31.03
CA ASN A 205 -6.06 24.15 31.65
C ASN A 205 -6.25 25.44 30.85
N LYS A 206 -5.17 26.04 30.38
CA LYS A 206 -5.21 27.19 29.47
C LYS A 206 -5.87 26.84 28.14
N ILE A 207 -5.57 25.68 27.55
CA ILE A 207 -6.24 25.19 26.33
C ILE A 207 -7.75 25.01 26.55
N LYS A 208 -8.17 24.42 27.68
CA LYS A 208 -9.59 24.23 28.04
C LYS A 208 -10.30 25.56 28.26
N LYS A 209 -9.66 26.51 28.95
CA LYS A 209 -10.22 27.85 29.21
C LYS A 209 -10.44 28.63 27.91
N LEU A 210 -9.46 28.63 27.01
CA LEU A 210 -9.60 29.26 25.69
C LEU A 210 -10.69 28.58 24.85
N ARG A 211 -10.83 27.26 24.95
CA ARG A 211 -11.90 26.54 24.26
C ARG A 211 -13.29 26.89 24.80
N ALA A 212 -13.43 27.02 26.13
CA ALA A 212 -14.66 27.45 26.79
C ALA A 212 -15.04 28.90 26.45
N GLN A 213 -14.05 29.76 26.20
CA GLN A 213 -14.24 31.13 25.72
C GLN A 213 -14.60 31.21 24.22
N GLY A 214 -14.81 30.08 23.54
CA GLY A 214 -15.25 30.04 22.13
C GLY A 214 -14.13 30.10 21.10
N TYR A 215 -12.85 30.10 21.50
CA TYR A 215 -11.75 30.11 20.54
C TYR A 215 -11.68 28.79 19.72
N GLY A 216 -11.49 28.94 18.41
CA GLY A 216 -11.24 27.84 17.49
C GLY A 216 -9.86 27.22 17.70
N VAL A 217 -9.71 25.91 17.41
CA VAL A 217 -8.47 25.14 17.60
C VAL A 217 -7.26 25.80 16.93
N ALA A 218 -7.43 26.41 15.75
CA ALA A 218 -6.36 27.13 15.06
C ALA A 218 -5.88 28.37 15.84
N LYS A 219 -6.81 29.15 16.39
CA LYS A 219 -6.50 30.36 17.18
C LYS A 219 -5.85 29.99 18.52
N ILE A 220 -6.29 28.89 19.14
CA ILE A 220 -5.64 28.33 20.33
C ILE A 220 -4.20 27.90 20.01
N ALA A 221 -3.98 27.20 18.89
CA ALA A 221 -2.65 26.75 18.48
C ALA A 221 -1.67 27.92 18.28
N GLN A 222 -2.15 29.02 17.66
CA GLN A 222 -1.37 30.24 17.49
C GLN A 222 -1.02 30.91 18.83
N VAL A 223 -2.01 31.06 19.73
CA VAL A 223 -1.79 31.65 21.07
C VAL A 223 -0.85 30.80 21.92
N MET A 224 -0.86 29.48 21.73
CA MET A 224 -0.02 28.52 22.46
C MET A 224 1.33 28.25 21.76
N GLY A 225 1.63 28.87 20.62
CA GLY A 225 2.88 28.65 19.87
C GLY A 225 3.09 27.20 19.43
N CYS A 226 2.02 26.46 19.13
CA CYS A 226 2.08 25.02 18.87
C CYS A 226 1.29 24.61 17.62
N SER A 227 1.42 23.34 17.22
CA SER A 227 0.64 22.81 16.09
C SER A 227 -0.82 22.56 16.46
N THR A 228 -1.72 22.68 15.49
CA THR A 228 -3.16 22.37 15.68
C THR A 228 -3.39 20.91 16.08
N SER A 229 -2.53 20.00 15.63
CA SER A 229 -2.53 18.59 16.02
C SER A 229 -2.22 18.39 17.50
N ALA A 230 -1.28 19.16 18.07
CA ALA A 230 -0.98 19.13 19.50
C ALA A 230 -2.21 19.53 20.33
N VAL A 231 -2.87 20.63 19.97
CA VAL A 231 -4.10 21.10 20.65
C VAL A 231 -5.23 20.05 20.57
N ARG A 232 -5.48 19.44 19.40
CA ARG A 232 -6.50 18.38 19.26
C ARG A 232 -6.21 17.17 20.12
N LYS A 233 -4.94 16.74 20.21
CA LYS A 233 -4.54 15.57 21.01
C LYS A 233 -4.83 15.78 22.49
N ARG A 234 -4.58 16.98 23.04
CA ARG A 234 -4.88 17.31 24.45
C ARG A 234 -6.39 17.44 24.71
N LEU A 235 -7.16 17.96 23.75
CA LEU A 235 -8.64 18.00 23.87
C LEU A 235 -9.29 16.61 23.77
N ALA A 236 -8.65 15.65 23.11
CA ALA A 236 -9.19 14.30 22.87
C ALA A 236 -8.96 13.29 24.00
N MET A 237 -8.04 13.55 24.94
CA MET A 237 -7.61 12.59 25.98
C MET A 237 -8.67 12.24 27.05
N LYS A 238 -9.95 12.62 26.90
CA LYS A 238 -11.01 12.41 27.90
C LYS A 238 -12.21 11.57 27.42
N LYS A 239 -11.97 10.50 26.66
CA LYS A 239 -13.01 9.47 26.36
C LYS A 239 -12.82 8.13 27.07
N TYR A 240 -11.78 7.96 27.88
CA TYR A 240 -11.58 6.78 28.73
C TYR A 240 -11.05 7.24 30.08
N ILE A 241 -11.41 6.54 31.15
CA ILE A 241 -11.36 6.94 32.57
C ILE A 241 -12.65 7.64 33.03
N SER A 242 -13.68 6.82 33.23
CA SER A 242 -14.65 7.00 34.31
C SER A 242 -14.46 5.81 35.27
N PRO A 243 -14.36 6.00 36.58
CA PRO A 243 -15.07 5.12 37.51
C PRO A 243 -16.58 5.35 37.41
#